data_AF-A0A527VNP3-F1
#
_entry.id   AF-A0A527VNP3-F1
#
_cell.length_a   1.000
_cell.length_b   1.000
_cell.length_c   1.000
_cell.angle_alpha   90.00
_cell.angle_beta   90.00
_cell.angle_gamma   90.00
#
_symmetry.space_group_name_H-M   'P 1'
#
loop_
_entity.id
_entity.type
_entity.pdbx_description
1 polymer ?
#
loop_
_entity_poly.entity_id
_entity_poly.type
_entity_poly.pdbx_seq_one_letter_code
_entity_poly.pdbx_strand_id
1 'polypeptide(L)'
;SRLGRIAVDTNERRDVARIMLRPEQILLKRTSREGMSGTPDMLFGEVTDCEFAGAVCTVAVRLLNSPDPPDAAAIGNTPLILRRTGMDAPSVG
;
A
#
# COMPACT_ATOMS: atom_id res chain seq x y z
N SER A 1 -6.55 2.29 -7.63
CA SER A 1 -5.27 1.94 -7.00
C SER A 1 -4.47 1.21 -8.04
N ARG A 2 -3.37 1.85 -8.46
CA ARG A 2 -2.45 1.30 -9.45
C ARG A 2 -1.41 0.37 -8.81
N LEU A 3 -1.49 0.08 -7.50
CA LEU A 3 -0.48 -0.76 -6.84
C LEU A 3 -0.48 -2.16 -7.45
N GLY A 4 0.69 -2.58 -7.93
CA GLY A 4 0.85 -3.87 -8.59
C GLY A 4 0.12 -3.98 -9.94
N ARG A 5 -0.30 -2.88 -10.56
CA ARG A 5 -0.93 -2.86 -11.89
C ARG A 5 -0.08 -2.09 -12.88
N ILE A 6 0.19 -2.70 -14.02
CA ILE A 6 0.98 -2.11 -15.11
C ILE A 6 0.11 -2.09 -16.36
N ALA A 7 -0.03 -0.92 -16.98
CA ALA A 7 -0.69 -0.80 -18.27
C ALA A 7 0.16 -1.51 -19.33
N VAL A 8 -0.45 -2.41 -20.09
CA VAL A 8 0.19 -3.10 -21.20
C VAL A 8 -0.47 -2.63 -22.48
N ASP A 9 0.34 -2.06 -23.37
CA ASP A 9 -0.10 -1.73 -24.71
C ASP A 9 0.24 -2.90 -25.63
N THR A 10 -0.78 -3.59 -26.11
CA THR A 10 -0.63 -4.57 -27.19
C THR A 10 -1.30 -4.00 -28.43
N ASN A 11 -0.73 -4.25 -29.62
CA ASN A 11 -1.16 -3.68 -30.90
C ASN A 11 -2.68 -3.77 -31.19
N GLU A 12 -3.43 -4.61 -30.46
CA GLU A 12 -4.86 -4.81 -30.65
C GLU A 12 -5.71 -4.59 -29.38
N ARG A 13 -5.11 -4.38 -28.19
CA ARG A 13 -5.87 -4.19 -26.94
C ARG A 13 -5.07 -3.49 -25.84
N ARG A 14 -5.70 -2.52 -25.17
CA ARG A 14 -5.24 -2.01 -23.87
C ARG A 14 -5.60 -3.03 -22.80
N ASP A 15 -4.59 -3.60 -22.15
CA ASP A 15 -4.76 -4.56 -21.06
C ASP A 15 -4.01 -4.11 -19.81
N VAL A 16 -4.26 -4.77 -18.68
CA VAL A 16 -3.62 -4.47 -17.39
C VAL A 16 -2.98 -5.73 -16.84
N ALA A 17 -1.65 -5.76 -16.81
CA ALA A 17 -0.91 -6.80 -16.11
C ALA A 17 -0.94 -6.56 -14.59
N ARG A 18 -1.00 -7.65 -13.83
CA ARG A 18 -0.92 -7.64 -12.37
C ARG A 18 0.40 -8.26 -11.93
N ILE A 19 1.11 -7.57 -11.06
CA ILE A 19 2.36 -8.03 -10.47
C ILE A 19 2.23 -8.08 -8.95
N MET A 20 2.93 -9.03 -8.33
CA MET A 20 3.07 -9.04 -6.88
C MET A 20 4.26 -8.18 -6.49
N LEU A 21 4.04 -7.25 -5.58
CA LEU A 21 5.09 -6.47 -4.95
C LEU A 21 5.49 -7.15 -3.66
N ARG A 22 6.79 -7.28 -3.43
CA ARG A 22 7.30 -7.68 -2.12
C ARG A 22 7.20 -6.51 -1.14
N PRO A 23 7.02 -6.75 0.17
CA PRO A 23 6.96 -5.71 1.19
C PRO A 23 8.10 -4.67 1.11
N GLU A 24 9.33 -5.12 0.84
CA GLU A 24 10.52 -4.28 0.73
C GLU A 24 10.51 -3.33 -0.48
N GLN A 25 9.63 -3.56 -1.47
CA GLN A 25 9.48 -2.71 -2.64
C GLN A 25 8.50 -1.54 -2.40
N ILE A 26 7.90 -1.45 -1.21
CA ILE A 26 6.89 -0.44 -0.87
C ILE A 26 7.44 0.56 0.14
N LEU A 27 7.43 1.84 -0.25
CA LEU A 27 7.82 2.96 0.62
C LEU A 27 6.57 3.64 1.19
N LEU A 28 6.53 3.83 2.51
CA LEU A 28 5.55 4.69 3.18
C LEU A 28 6.17 6.07 3.40
N LYS A 29 5.36 7.10 3.20
CA LYS A 29 5.69 8.49 3.53
C LYS A 29 4.59 9.03 4.43
N ARG A 30 4.98 9.62 5.56
CA ARG A 30 4.01 10.28 6.47
C ARG A 30 3.38 11.47 5.74
N THR A 31 2.08 11.64 5.93
CA THR A 31 1.30 12.77 5.41
C THR A 31 0.32 13.27 6.47
N SER A 32 0.00 14.55 6.47
CA SER A 32 -1.11 15.10 7.25
C SER A 32 -2.44 14.91 6.50
N ARG A 33 -3.57 15.17 7.17
CA ARG A 33 -4.91 15.17 6.54
C ARG A 33 -5.00 16.18 5.41
N GLU A 34 -4.39 17.36 5.56
CA GLU A 34 -4.30 18.37 4.51
C GLU A 34 -3.48 17.86 3.32
N GLY A 35 -2.42 17.10 3.59
CA GLY A 35 -1.61 16.42 2.58
C GLY A 35 -2.32 15.26 1.86
N MET A 36 -3.45 14.78 2.40
CA MET A 36 -4.29 13.78 1.73
C MET A 36 -5.16 14.37 0.60
N SER A 37 -5.17 15.69 0.41
CA SER A 37 -5.81 16.36 -0.74
C SER A 37 -5.03 16.16 -2.07
N GLY A 38 -4.28 15.07 -2.20
CA GLY A 38 -3.29 14.84 -3.26
C GLY A 38 -3.87 14.47 -4.63
N THR A 39 -2.96 14.28 -5.58
CA THR A 39 -3.25 13.86 -6.96
C THR A 39 -3.88 12.46 -7.03
N PRO A 40 -4.66 12.12 -8.07
CA PRO A 40 -5.32 10.81 -8.23
C PRO A 40 -4.39 9.58 -8.18
N ASP A 41 -3.09 9.82 -8.34
CA ASP A 41 -2.05 8.78 -8.40
C ASP A 41 -1.47 8.42 -7.02
N MET A 42 -1.90 9.11 -5.95
CA MET A 42 -1.45 8.82 -4.58
C MET A 42 -2.33 7.76 -3.92
N LEU A 43 -1.68 6.86 -3.18
CA LEU A 43 -2.34 5.89 -2.32
C LEU A 43 -2.17 6.30 -0.87
N PHE A 44 -3.28 6.33 -0.16
CA PHE A 44 -3.30 6.61 1.26
C PHE A 44 -3.64 5.34 2.01
N GLY A 45 -3.04 5.19 3.18
CA GLY A 45 -3.31 4.08 4.07
C GLY A 45 -3.20 4.53 5.51
N GLU A 46 -3.96 3.85 6.37
CA GLU A 46 -3.90 3.98 7.82
C GLU A 46 -3.02 2.86 8.37
N VAL A 47 -2.14 3.20 9.31
CA VAL A 47 -1.37 2.19 10.04
C VAL A 47 -2.29 1.58 11.09
N THR A 48 -2.65 0.31 10.92
CA THR A 48 -3.54 -0.39 11.84
C THR A 48 -2.79 -1.12 12.94
N ASP A 49 -1.53 -1.48 12.68
CA ASP A 49 -0.66 -2.14 13.65
C ASP A 49 0.82 -1.86 13.36
N CYS A 50 1.64 -1.89 14.41
CA CYS A 50 3.08 -1.65 14.33
C CYS A 50 3.80 -2.45 15.42
N GLU A 51 4.46 -3.54 15.01
CA GLU A 51 5.21 -4.43 15.89
C GLU A 51 6.71 -4.14 15.78
N PHE A 52 7.34 -3.76 16.89
CA PHE A 52 8.77 -3.50 16.95
C PHE A 52 9.55 -4.75 17.37
N ALA A 53 10.53 -5.16 16.57
CA ALA A 53 11.38 -6.32 16.81
C ALA A 53 12.88 -5.94 16.73
N GLY A 54 13.26 -4.83 17.38
CA GLY A 54 14.64 -4.34 17.44
C GLY A 54 14.99 -3.45 16.24
N ALA A 55 15.96 -3.86 15.41
CA ALA A 55 16.39 -3.05 14.27
C ALA A 55 15.31 -2.91 13.17
N VAL A 56 14.28 -3.76 13.21
CA VAL A 56 13.19 -3.81 12.23
C VAL A 56 11.83 -3.73 12.95
N CYS A 57 10.87 -3.04 12.34
CA CYS A 57 9.46 -3.13 12.71
C CYS A 57 8.62 -3.70 11.56
N THR A 58 7.56 -4.42 11.92
CA THR A 58 6.50 -4.88 11.02
C THR A 58 5.33 -3.92 11.14
N VAL A 59 4.86 -3.39 10.00
CA VAL A 59 3.77 -2.41 9.96
C VAL A 59 2.64 -2.97 9.11
N ALA A 60 1.43 -2.97 9.66
CA ALA A 60 0.21 -3.31 8.94
C ALA A 60 -0.47 -2.02 8.45
N VAL A 61 -0.71 -1.92 7.14
CA VAL A 61 -1.30 -0.72 6.52
C VAL A 61 -2.58 -1.07 5.78
N ARG A 62 -3.69 -0.47 6.20
CA ARG A 62 -4.98 -0.58 5.50
C ARG A 62 -5.11 0.54 4.49
N LEU A 63 -5.27 0.21 3.21
CA LEU A 63 -5.45 1.22 2.15
C LEU A 63 -6.82 1.89 2.27
N LEU A 64 -6.85 3.22 2.20
CA LEU A 64 -8.06 4.04 2.34
C LEU A 64 -8.73 4.36 0.99
N ASN A 65 -7.97 4.39 -0.09
CA ASN A 65 -8.45 4.78 -1.43
C ASN A 65 -8.18 3.72 -2.52
N SER A 66 -8.31 2.43 -2.17
CA SER A 66 -8.29 1.35 -3.15
C SER A 66 -9.67 1.14 -3.79
N PRO A 67 -9.86 1.42 -5.09
CA PRO A 67 -11.15 1.36 -5.78
C PRO A 67 -11.59 -0.05 -6.16
N ASP A 68 -10.69 -1.04 -6.04
CA ASP A 68 -11.06 -2.45 -6.22
C ASP A 68 -11.00 -3.13 -4.85
N PRO A 69 -12.14 -3.54 -4.27
CA PRO A 69 -12.11 -4.69 -3.41
C PRO A 69 -11.63 -5.86 -4.30
N PRO A 70 -10.59 -6.61 -3.93
CA PRO A 70 -10.23 -7.81 -4.67
C PRO A 70 -11.48 -8.69 -4.73
N ASP A 71 -11.82 -9.21 -5.91
CA ASP A 71 -12.88 -10.21 -6.15
C ASP A 71 -12.60 -11.58 -5.45
N ALA A 72 -11.98 -11.52 -4.28
CA ALA A 72 -11.92 -12.55 -3.27
C ALA A 72 -12.19 -11.82 -1.94
N ALA A 73 -13.37 -12.05 -1.36
CA ALA A 73 -13.87 -11.48 -0.10
C ALA A 73 -13.03 -11.81 1.15
N ALA A 74 -11.73 -12.08 1.00
CA ALA A 74 -10.75 -12.25 2.07
C ALA A 74 -9.66 -11.17 2.07
N ILE A 75 -9.34 -10.52 0.92
CA ILE A 75 -8.13 -9.67 0.78
C ILE A 75 -8.43 -8.16 0.74
N GLY A 76 -9.70 -7.74 0.62
CA GLY A 76 -10.05 -6.31 0.54
C GLY A 76 -9.79 -5.52 1.81
N ASN A 77 -9.75 -6.22 2.94
CA ASN A 77 -9.43 -5.67 4.25
C ASN A 77 -8.12 -6.24 4.81
N THR A 78 -7.38 -7.05 4.05
CA THR A 78 -6.09 -7.56 4.51
C THR A 78 -5.10 -6.40 4.45
N PRO A 79 -4.53 -5.98 5.59
CA PRO A 79 -3.55 -4.91 5.58
C PRO A 79 -2.31 -5.34 4.79
N LEU A 80 -1.68 -4.39 4.11
CA LEU A 80 -0.35 -4.57 3.56
C LEU A 80 0.63 -4.75 4.71
N ILE A 81 1.36 -5.86 4.73
CA ILE A 81 2.39 -6.13 5.74
C ILE A 81 3.73 -5.65 5.20
N LEU A 82 4.34 -4.69 5.90
CA LEU A 82 5.58 -4.03 5.50
C LEU A 82 6.66 -4.22 6.56
N ARG A 83 7.92 -4.37 6.16
CA ARG A 83 9.08 -4.37 7.08
C ARG A 83 9.85 -3.07 6.94
N ARG A 84 10.20 -2.42 8.04
CA ARG A 84 10.91 -1.14 8.07
C ARG A 84 11.99 -1.11 9.14
N THR A 85 12.88 -0.13 9.07
CA THR A 85 13.81 0.17 10.14
C THR A 85 13.06 0.60 11.40
N GLY A 86 13.46 0.05 12.55
CA GLY A 86 12.80 0.31 13.84
C GLY A 86 12.92 1.77 14.32
N MET A 87 13.92 2.51 13.84
CA MET A 87 14.16 3.91 14.25
C MET A 87 13.05 4.89 13.82
N ASP A 88 12.29 4.57 12.77
CA ASP A 88 11.24 5.44 12.20
C ASP A 88 9.87 4.77 12.19
N ALA A 89 9.64 3.84 13.12
CA ALA A 89 8.38 3.11 13.25
C ALA A 89 7.20 4.11 13.28
N PRO A 90 6.22 3.99 12.36
CA PRO A 90 5.06 4.86 12.36
C PRO A 90 4.15 4.54 13.55
N SER A 91 3.47 5.56 14.07
CA SER A 91 2.38 5.37 15.03
C SER A 91 1.17 4.73 14.34
N VAL A 92 0.38 3.97 15.10
CA VAL A 92 -0.97 3.54 14.69
C VAL A 92 -1.88 4.76 14.56
N GLY A 93 -2.74 4.77 13.53
CA GLY A 93 -3.67 5.85 13.19
C GLY A 93 -3.36 6.60 11.90
#